data_AF-A0A131ZYE5-F1
#
_entry.id   AF-A0A131ZYE5-F1
#
_cell.length_a   1.000
_cell.length_b   1.000
_cell.length_c   1.000
_cell.angle_alpha   90.00
_cell.angle_beta   90.00
_cell.angle_gamma   90.00
#
_symmetry.space_group_name_H-M   'P 1'
#
loop_
_entity.id
_entity.type
_entity.pdbx_description
1 polymer ?
#
loop_
_entity_poly.entity_id
_entity_poly.type
_entity_poly.pdbx_seq_one_letter_code
_entity_poly.pdbx_strand_id
1 'polypeptide(L)'
;MSSISTLAFLCCSLIHGLSLAMMRYMAKPVFNSSGVLVDGGIDLNMEQGIAEYFKDLIILNSIIQTLSMISNYFWLAWFLALFYALFLLWTNILGPWFFAPAPEEEPISEKKQRKLDRKMRRTVAF
;
A
#
# COMPACT_ATOMS: atom_id res chain seq x y z
N MET A 1 21.87 17.72 -20.78
CA MET A 1 21.01 16.56 -20.43
C MET A 1 20.45 15.96 -21.70
N SER A 2 20.35 14.63 -21.79
CA SER A 2 19.65 13.95 -22.89
C SER A 2 18.13 14.10 -22.72
N SER A 3 17.36 13.91 -23.79
CA SER A 3 15.89 13.96 -23.73
C SER A 3 15.30 12.97 -22.72
N ILE A 4 15.95 11.81 -22.54
CA ILE A 4 15.58 10.78 -21.56
C ILE A 4 15.76 11.32 -20.13
N SER A 5 16.88 11.96 -19.83
CA SER A 5 17.12 12.56 -18.51
C SER A 5 16.13 13.67 -18.19
N THR A 6 15.74 14.47 -19.18
CA THR A 6 14.71 15.51 -19.00
C THR A 6 13.36 14.90 -18.69
N LEU A 7 12.95 13.86 -19.41
CA LEU A 7 11.70 13.15 -19.13
C LEU A 7 11.70 12.54 -17.73
N ALA A 8 12.80 11.86 -17.35
CA ALA A 8 12.96 11.29 -16.01
C ALA A 8 12.84 12.36 -14.92
N PHE A 9 13.45 13.53 -15.12
CA PHE A 9 13.33 14.66 -14.19
C PHE A 9 11.90 15.18 -14.07
N LEU A 10 11.16 15.30 -15.18
CA LEU A 10 9.74 15.69 -15.15
C LEU A 10 8.88 14.65 -14.40
N CYS A 11 9.12 13.36 -14.65
CA CYS A 11 8.47 12.28 -13.92
C CYS A 11 8.75 12.37 -12.41
N CYS A 12 10.00 12.62 -12.01
CA CYS A 12 10.37 12.81 -10.60
C CYS A 12 9.62 14.00 -9.98
N SER A 13 9.55 15.13 -10.68
CA SER A 13 8.79 16.31 -10.21
C SER A 13 7.31 16.02 -10.02
N LEU A 14 6.70 15.22 -10.92
CA LEU A 14 5.31 14.77 -10.77
C LEU A 14 5.14 13.85 -9.56
N ILE A 15 6.07 12.92 -9.33
CA ILE A 15 6.05 12.03 -8.16
C ILE A 15 6.13 12.82 -6.86
N HIS A 16 6.96 13.87 -6.79
CA HIS A 16 6.99 14.77 -5.64
C HIS A 16 5.64 15.46 -5.43
N GLY A 17 5.08 16.06 -6.48
CA GLY A 17 3.79 16.74 -6.41
C GLY A 17 2.67 15.81 -5.95
N LEU A 18 2.62 14.59 -6.50
CA LEU A 18 1.62 13.60 -6.15
C LEU A 18 1.77 13.11 -4.71
N SER A 19 3.00 12.82 -4.27
CA SER A 19 3.26 12.35 -2.90
C SER A 19 2.88 13.40 -1.86
N LEU A 20 3.21 14.67 -2.11
CA LEU A 20 2.81 15.79 -1.26
C LEU A 20 1.29 16.01 -1.26
N ALA A 21 0.64 15.90 -2.43
CA ALA A 21 -0.81 16.01 -2.54
C ALA A 21 -1.52 14.90 -1.76
N MET A 22 -1.02 13.66 -1.83
CA MET A 22 -1.57 12.52 -1.10
C MET A 22 -1.40 12.70 0.41
N MET A 23 -0.20 13.07 0.89
CA MET A 23 0.00 13.34 2.32
C MET A 23 -0.89 14.49 2.82
N ARG A 24 -1.06 15.56 2.02
CA ARG A 24 -1.98 16.64 2.36
C ARG A 24 -3.43 16.18 2.42
N TYR A 25 -3.84 15.30 1.51
CA TYR A 25 -5.17 14.71 1.51
C TYR A 25 -5.39 13.82 2.75
N MET A 26 -4.41 13.00 3.11
CA MET A 26 -4.45 12.13 4.30
C MET A 26 -4.59 12.92 5.60
N ALA A 27 -3.90 14.05 5.72
CA ALA A 27 -3.95 14.91 6.90
C ALA A 27 -5.19 15.82 6.96
N LYS A 28 -6.08 15.75 5.95
CA LYS A 28 -7.23 16.67 5.86
C LYS A 28 -8.36 16.22 6.78
N PRO A 29 -8.86 17.07 7.67
CA PRO A 29 -10.03 16.75 8.48
C PRO A 29 -11.32 16.73 7.65
N VAL A 30 -12.25 15.87 8.03
CA VAL A 30 -13.58 15.72 7.44
C VAL A 30 -14.62 16.23 8.43
N PHE A 31 -15.49 17.13 7.96
CA PHE A 31 -16.59 17.70 8.72
C PHE A 31 -17.93 17.29 8.12
N ASN A 32 -18.95 17.16 8.96
CA ASN A 32 -20.33 16.95 8.49
C ASN A 32 -20.98 18.27 8.04
N SER A 33 -22.22 18.18 7.53
CA SER A 33 -23.00 19.34 7.05
C SER A 33 -23.29 20.39 8.13
N SER A 34 -23.24 20.01 9.40
CA SER A 34 -23.44 20.92 10.54
C SER A 34 -22.14 21.54 11.04
N GLY A 35 -21.00 21.24 10.39
CA GLY A 35 -19.68 21.74 10.77
C GLY A 35 -19.03 20.99 11.95
N VAL A 36 -19.58 19.86 12.37
CA VAL A 36 -18.99 19.02 13.43
C VAL A 36 -17.93 18.10 12.81
N LEU A 37 -16.80 17.97 13.50
CA LEU A 37 -15.68 17.13 13.10
C LEU A 37 -16.10 15.64 13.11
N VAL A 38 -15.87 14.96 11.99
CA VAL A 38 -16.14 13.52 11.80
C VAL A 38 -14.84 12.73 11.83
N ASP A 39 -13.81 13.24 11.16
CA ASP A 39 -12.46 12.64 11.12
C ASP A 39 -11.43 13.77 11.19
N GLY A 40 -10.40 13.62 12.02
CA GLY A 40 -9.30 14.58 12.16
C GLY A 40 -8.27 14.52 11.03
N GLY A 41 -8.34 13.47 10.19
CA GLY A 41 -7.25 13.11 9.28
C GLY A 41 -6.23 12.22 9.97
N ILE A 42 -5.37 11.59 9.17
CA ILE A 42 -4.34 10.66 9.64
C ILE A 42 -3.10 11.44 10.08
N ASP A 43 -2.56 11.11 11.25
CA ASP A 43 -1.24 11.61 11.67
C ASP A 43 -0.15 11.06 10.74
N LEU A 44 0.50 11.95 9.99
CA LEU A 44 1.55 11.60 9.05
C LEU A 44 2.81 11.03 9.75
N ASN A 45 2.96 11.24 11.05
CA ASN A 45 4.09 10.74 11.84
C ASN A 45 3.81 9.42 12.56
N MET A 46 2.65 8.81 12.33
CA MET A 46 2.35 7.47 12.82
C MET A 46 3.33 6.44 12.25
N GLU A 47 3.93 5.63 13.11
CA GLU A 47 4.83 4.54 12.71
C GLU A 47 4.09 3.49 11.87
N GLN A 48 4.74 2.95 10.84
CA GLN A 48 4.17 1.94 9.92
C GLN A 48 2.93 2.41 9.15
N GLY A 49 2.71 3.72 9.04
CA GLY A 49 1.65 4.30 8.23
C GLY A 49 2.01 4.40 6.75
N ILE A 50 1.00 4.50 5.88
CA ILE A 50 1.21 4.71 4.43
C ILE A 50 2.00 6.01 4.15
N ALA A 51 1.90 7.00 5.04
CA ALA A 51 2.65 8.26 4.95
C ALA A 51 4.17 8.08 5.01
N GLU A 52 4.67 7.03 5.68
CA GLU A 52 6.10 6.71 5.76
C GLU A 52 6.65 6.38 4.36
N TYR A 53 5.93 5.57 3.58
CA TYR A 53 6.31 5.27 2.20
C TYR A 53 6.33 6.49 1.28
N PHE A 54 5.41 7.45 1.48
CA PHE A 54 5.45 8.71 0.72
C PHE A 54 6.65 9.59 1.10
N LYS A 55 7.05 9.61 2.37
CA LYS A 55 8.26 10.31 2.84
C LYS A 55 9.51 9.67 2.24
N ASP A 56 9.62 8.34 2.29
CA ASP A 56 10.75 7.60 1.71
C ASP A 56 10.85 7.84 0.20
N LEU A 57 9.71 7.83 -0.49
CA LEU A 57 9.64 8.12 -1.92
C LEU A 57 10.15 9.53 -2.23
N ILE A 58 9.77 10.54 -1.43
CA ILE A 58 10.27 11.92 -1.59
C ILE A 58 11.77 12.01 -1.31
N ILE A 59 12.26 11.42 -0.23
CA ILE A 59 13.68 11.50 0.14
C ILE A 59 14.54 10.81 -0.92
N LEU A 60 14.20 9.57 -1.27
CA LEU A 60 14.91 8.79 -2.28
C LEU A 60 14.92 9.52 -3.62
N ASN A 61 13.76 10.01 -4.06
CA ASN A 61 13.64 10.71 -5.32
C ASN A 61 14.43 12.03 -5.34
N SER A 62 14.46 12.77 -4.24
CA SER A 62 15.25 14.01 -4.09
C SER A 62 16.76 13.74 -4.23
N ILE A 63 17.23 12.64 -3.63
CA ILE A 63 18.63 12.21 -3.73
C ILE A 63 18.96 11.84 -5.18
N ILE A 64 18.14 10.99 -5.82
CA ILE A 64 18.36 10.56 -7.21
C ILE A 64 18.35 11.76 -8.15
N GLN A 65 17.37 12.66 -7.99
CA GLN A 65 17.23 13.85 -8.83
C GLN A 65 18.45 14.78 -8.69
N THR A 66 18.93 15.01 -7.46
CA THR A 66 20.12 15.84 -7.22
C THR A 66 21.39 15.19 -7.79
N LEU A 67 21.60 13.90 -7.54
CA LEU A 67 22.76 13.18 -8.06
C LEU A 67 22.73 13.05 -9.59
N SER A 68 21.55 12.95 -10.19
CA SER A 68 21.38 12.87 -11.65
C SER A 68 21.91 14.11 -12.38
N MET A 69 21.96 15.27 -11.70
CA MET A 69 22.55 16.50 -12.24
C MET A 69 24.07 16.40 -12.37
N ILE A 70 24.72 15.56 -11.55
CA ILE A 70 26.15 15.28 -11.60
C ILE A 70 26.43 14.21 -12.66
N SER A 71 25.61 13.14 -12.69
CA SER A 71 25.79 12.04 -13.63
C SER A 71 24.48 11.31 -13.95
N ASN A 72 24.25 11.02 -15.24
CA ASN A 72 23.06 10.27 -15.67
C ASN A 72 23.02 8.82 -15.16
N TYR A 73 24.15 8.25 -14.74
CA TYR A 73 24.16 6.89 -14.18
C TYR A 73 23.37 6.77 -12.89
N PHE A 74 23.16 7.86 -12.15
CA PHE A 74 22.38 7.85 -10.93
C PHE A 74 20.88 7.56 -11.16
N TRP A 75 20.39 7.67 -12.40
CA TRP A 75 19.05 7.18 -12.75
C TRP A 75 18.90 5.68 -12.50
N LEU A 76 19.99 4.90 -12.53
CA LEU A 76 19.96 3.47 -12.22
C LEU A 76 19.60 3.19 -10.76
N ALA A 77 19.75 4.16 -9.85
CA ALA A 77 19.32 4.01 -8.46
C ALA A 77 17.80 3.80 -8.33
N TRP A 78 16.99 4.14 -9.34
CA TRP A 78 15.58 3.78 -9.38
C TRP A 78 15.34 2.27 -9.39
N PHE A 79 16.28 1.46 -9.87
CA PHE A 79 16.18 0.01 -9.78
C PHE A 79 16.22 -0.47 -8.33
N LEU A 80 16.89 0.24 -7.42
CA LEU A 80 16.83 -0.09 -5.99
C LEU A 80 15.41 0.04 -5.44
N ALA A 81 14.72 1.13 -5.79
CA ALA A 81 13.33 1.35 -5.41
C ALA A 81 12.42 0.25 -5.99
N LEU A 82 12.64 -0.11 -7.26
CA LEU A 82 11.87 -1.16 -7.94
C LEU A 82 12.08 -2.52 -7.28
N PHE A 83 13.33 -2.91 -6.99
CA PHE A 83 13.63 -4.16 -6.32
C PHE A 83 13.04 -4.23 -4.91
N TYR A 84 13.09 -3.13 -4.16
CA TYR A 84 12.48 -3.06 -2.84
C TYR A 84 10.95 -3.20 -2.89
N ALA A 85 10.29 -2.52 -3.85
CA ALA A 85 8.86 -2.65 -4.05
C ALA A 85 8.44 -4.07 -4.45
N LEU A 86 9.21 -4.72 -5.33
CA LEU A 86 9.00 -6.12 -5.70
C LEU A 86 9.21 -7.06 -4.51
N PHE A 87 10.22 -6.79 -3.68
CA PHE A 87 10.45 -7.54 -2.44
C PHE A 87 9.27 -7.42 -1.48
N LEU A 88 8.76 -6.21 -1.22
CA LEU A 88 7.58 -5.99 -0.39
C LEU A 88 6.32 -6.67 -0.95
N LEU A 89 6.10 -6.56 -2.27
CA LEU A 89 4.98 -7.22 -2.95
C LEU A 89 5.07 -8.74 -2.81
N TRP A 90 6.27 -9.30 -2.95
CA TRP A 90 6.52 -10.72 -2.80
C TRP A 90 6.27 -11.17 -1.36
N THR A 91 6.83 -10.49 -0.36
CA THR A 91 6.76 -10.94 1.04
C THR A 91 5.38 -10.73 1.67
N ASN A 92 4.67 -9.65 1.31
CA ASN A 92 3.41 -9.31 1.97
C ASN A 92 2.16 -9.82 1.23
N ILE A 93 2.24 -10.04 -0.09
CA ILE A 93 1.06 -10.37 -0.90
C ILE A 93 1.25 -11.70 -1.62
N LEU A 94 2.23 -11.81 -2.50
CA LEU A 94 2.34 -12.96 -3.41
C LEU A 94 2.76 -14.24 -2.67
N GLY A 95 3.81 -14.18 -1.86
CA GLY A 95 4.32 -15.31 -1.09
C GLY A 95 3.25 -15.92 -0.20
N PRO A 96 2.61 -15.15 0.69
CA PRO A 96 1.52 -15.65 1.52
C PRO A 96 0.35 -16.23 0.72
N TRP A 97 0.02 -15.67 -0.45
CA TRP A 97 -1.05 -16.18 -1.30
C TRP A 97 -0.69 -17.51 -1.99
N PHE A 98 0.52 -17.62 -2.55
CA PHE A 98 1.00 -18.85 -3.21
C PHE A 98 1.22 -20.01 -2.24
N PHE A 99 1.66 -19.71 -1.02
CA PHE A 99 1.97 -20.70 0.01
C PHE A 99 0.93 -20.72 1.14
N ALA A 100 -0.27 -20.17 0.88
CA ALA A 100 -1.37 -20.27 1.82
C ALA A 100 -1.66 -21.76 2.08
N PRO A 101 -1.68 -22.23 3.34
CA PRO A 101 -2.07 -23.59 3.62
C PRO A 101 -3.47 -23.82 3.06
N ALA A 102 -3.71 -25.01 2.50
CA ALA A 102 -5.07 -25.43 2.18
C ALA A 102 -5.93 -25.22 3.43
N PRO A 103 -7.17 -24.70 3.30
CA PRO A 103 -8.06 -24.57 4.44
C PRO A 103 -8.05 -25.91 5.17
N GLU A 104 -7.56 -25.93 6.42
CA GLU A 104 -7.70 -27.12 7.23
C GLU A 104 -9.21 -27.39 7.27
N GLU A 105 -9.63 -28.52 6.67
CA GLU A 105 -10.91 -29.10 6.99
C GLU A 105 -10.84 -29.40 8.47
N GLU A 106 -11.16 -28.43 9.33
CA GLU A 106 -11.45 -28.71 10.72
C GLU A 106 -12.44 -29.87 10.67
N PRO A 107 -12.08 -31.07 11.19
CA PRO A 107 -13.02 -32.18 11.21
C PRO A 107 -14.23 -31.61 11.91
N ILE A 108 -15.34 -31.50 11.17
CA ILE A 108 -16.54 -30.79 11.62
C ILE A 108 -16.81 -31.32 13.01
N SER A 109 -16.51 -30.52 14.03
CA SER A 109 -16.69 -30.93 15.41
C SER A 109 -18.09 -31.52 15.52
N GLU A 110 -18.27 -32.69 16.11
CA GLU A 110 -19.57 -33.39 16.12
C GLU A 110 -20.73 -32.45 16.50
N LYS A 111 -20.46 -31.43 17.31
CA LYS A 111 -21.42 -30.37 17.67
C LYS A 111 -21.85 -29.49 16.49
N LYS A 112 -20.95 -29.14 15.58
CA LYS A 112 -21.21 -28.34 14.37
C LYS A 112 -21.92 -29.19 13.31
N GLN A 113 -21.58 -30.49 13.19
CA GLN A 113 -22.27 -31.43 12.29
C GLN A 113 -23.71 -31.69 12.74
N ARG A 114 -23.93 -31.95 14.04
CA ARG A 114 -25.28 -32.09 14.61
C ARG A 114 -26.14 -30.83 14.42
N LYS A 115 -25.54 -29.63 14.47
CA LYS A 115 -26.25 -28.37 14.19
C LYS A 115 -26.62 -28.23 12.71
N LEU A 116 -25.74 -28.62 11.80
CA LEU A 116 -26.00 -28.63 10.36
C LEU A 116 -27.09 -29.65 9.99
N ASP A 117 -27.02 -30.87 10.52
CA ASP A 117 -28.05 -31.90 10.30
C ASP A 117 -29.41 -31.48 10.85
N ARG A 118 -29.44 -30.81 12.02
CA ARG A 118 -30.68 -30.28 12.59
C ARG A 118 -31.27 -29.15 11.75
N LYS A 119 -30.44 -28.38 11.04
CA LYS A 119 -30.93 -27.37 10.08
C LYS A 119 -31.41 -28.02 8.79
N MET A 120 -30.68 -28.97 8.21
CA MET A 120 -31.08 -29.66 6.98
C MET A 120 -32.41 -30.42 7.15
N ARG A 121 -32.61 -31.10 8.29
CA ARG A 121 -33.89 -31.77 8.59
C ARG A 121 -35.09 -30.81 8.67
N ARG A 122 -34.87 -29.53 8.95
CA ARG A 122 -35.94 -28.51 8.97
C ARG A 122 -36.22 -27.93 7.59
N THR A 123 -35.23 -27.88 6.72
CA THR A 123 -35.39 -27.36 5.35
C THR A 123 -35.96 -28.39 4.38
N VAL A 124 -35.73 -29.69 4.63
CA VAL A 124 -36.25 -30.80 3.80
C VAL A 124 -37.65 -31.27 4.24
N ALA A 125 -38.15 -30.81 5.38
CA ALA A 125 -39.47 -31.19 5.92
C ALA A 125 -40.61 -30.25 5.46
N PHE A 126 -40.59 -29.83 4.19
CA PHE A 126 -41.68 -29.13 3.51
C PHE A 126 -42.26 -29.99 2.41
#